data_AF-A0A0K8Q5M2-F1
#
_entry.id   AF-A0A0K8Q5M2-F1
#
_cell.length_a   1.000
_cell.length_b   1.000
_cell.length_c   1.000
_cell.angle_alpha   90.00
_cell.angle_beta   90.00
_cell.angle_gamma   90.00
#
_symmetry.space_group_name_H-M   'P 1'
#
loop_
_entity.id
_entity.type
_entity.pdbx_description
1 polymer ?
#
loop_
_entity_poly.entity_id
_entity_poly.type
_entity_poly.pdbx_seq_one_letter_code
_entity_poly.pdbx_strand_id
1 'polypeptide(L)'
;MTREMFCLMEGRHVHPSTLYPGGVGTVATIQLMTDYMTRLMRYVEFMKKVVPMHDDLFDFFYEALPGYEQVGLRRTLLGCWGSFQDPEYCNFSYKDMTEWGRKMFVTPGVVVDGKLVTTDLVRINLGIRIMLGSSYYQDWGEQEMFVTRDPLGNPVDRRHPWNQHTNPRPQKRDLEDKYSWVMSPRWFDGQDNLALDTGGGPLARLWSTALAGLVDVGYLKATGSSVQINLPKTALKGPVALEWKIPQWSNTLERNRARTYFQAYAAAAALHFAEKALEEIRAGRTKTWETFEVPDEAISCGFTEAVRGVLSHHMVIRDGKIANYHPYPPTPWNASPRDSAGTPGPYEDAVQGQPIFEENDREHFKGIDIMRTVRSFDPCLPCGVHMYLGDGQTLDLLHSPTQSLTGE
;
A
#
# COMPACT_ATOMS: atom_id res chain seq x y z
N MET A 1 4.66 -15.80 -16.94
CA MET A 1 5.91 -15.01 -16.94
C MET A 1 6.10 -14.16 -15.68
N THR A 2 5.33 -13.10 -15.43
CA THR A 2 5.58 -12.19 -14.28
C THR A 2 5.38 -12.85 -12.91
N ARG A 3 4.35 -13.70 -12.75
CA ARG A 3 4.18 -14.50 -11.52
C ARG A 3 5.27 -15.54 -11.32
N GLU A 4 5.93 -16.01 -12.38
CA GLU A 4 7.09 -16.90 -12.22
C GLU A 4 8.27 -16.14 -11.61
N MET A 5 8.49 -14.88 -12.00
CA MET A 5 9.49 -14.02 -11.37
C MET A 5 9.25 -13.88 -9.87
N PHE A 6 7.97 -13.71 -9.47
CA PHE A 6 7.59 -13.71 -8.07
C PHE A 6 7.88 -15.05 -7.39
N CYS A 7 7.46 -16.17 -7.99
CA CYS A 7 7.72 -17.51 -7.41
C CYS A 7 9.21 -17.85 -7.29
N LEU A 8 10.07 -17.32 -8.16
CA LEU A 8 11.53 -17.46 -8.03
C LEU A 8 12.04 -16.85 -6.72
N MET A 9 11.49 -15.70 -6.31
CA MET A 9 11.92 -14.99 -5.10
C MET A 9 11.17 -15.42 -3.84
N GLU A 10 9.88 -15.69 -3.95
CA GLU A 10 8.98 -15.91 -2.80
C GLU A 10 8.36 -17.32 -2.74
N GLY A 11 8.78 -18.22 -3.62
CA GLY A 11 8.37 -19.62 -3.70
C GLY A 11 7.06 -19.86 -4.47
N ARG A 12 5.96 -19.20 -4.11
CA ARG A 12 4.65 -19.39 -4.75
C ARG A 12 3.75 -18.17 -4.62
N HIS A 13 2.84 -17.96 -5.57
CA HIS A 13 1.90 -16.82 -5.59
C HIS A 13 0.44 -17.26 -5.28
N VAL A 14 -0.37 -16.50 -4.54
CA VAL A 14 -0.11 -15.19 -3.91
C VAL A 14 0.38 -15.31 -2.46
N HIS A 15 0.31 -16.51 -1.88
CA HIS A 15 0.73 -16.77 -0.50
C HIS A 15 2.18 -17.26 -0.51
N PRO A 16 3.17 -16.40 -0.25
CA PRO A 16 4.58 -16.78 -0.33
C PRO A 16 4.89 -17.90 0.66
N SER A 17 5.94 -18.68 0.36
CA SER A 17 6.36 -19.82 1.19
C SER A 17 7.80 -19.74 1.68
N THR A 18 8.56 -18.72 1.25
CA THR A 18 9.97 -18.58 1.61
C THR A 18 10.26 -17.32 2.44
N LEU A 19 9.25 -16.53 2.81
CA LEU A 19 9.40 -15.35 3.66
C LEU A 19 9.26 -15.71 5.14
N TYR A 20 10.19 -15.24 5.96
CA TYR A 20 10.21 -15.45 7.41
C TYR A 20 10.65 -14.17 8.15
N PRO A 21 10.33 -14.00 9.44
CA PRO A 21 11.07 -13.04 10.26
C PRO A 21 12.56 -13.39 10.23
N GLY A 22 13.42 -12.39 10.06
CA GLY A 22 14.87 -12.57 9.95
C GLY A 22 15.39 -12.87 8.53
N GLY A 23 14.53 -13.05 7.52
CA GLY A 23 14.98 -13.15 6.12
C GLY A 23 14.16 -14.09 5.24
N VAL A 24 14.82 -14.80 4.32
CA VAL A 24 14.17 -15.71 3.35
C VAL A 24 14.85 -17.07 3.25
N GLY A 25 14.06 -18.09 2.95
CA GLY A 25 14.53 -19.44 2.62
C GLY A 25 14.94 -19.63 1.14
N THR A 26 14.83 -18.58 0.32
CA THR A 26 15.19 -18.62 -1.09
C THR A 26 16.72 -18.74 -1.25
N VAL A 27 17.17 -19.74 -2.00
CA VAL A 27 18.61 -20.01 -2.18
C VAL A 27 19.21 -19.02 -3.19
N ALA A 28 20.09 -18.13 -2.72
CA ALA A 28 20.74 -17.11 -3.54
C ALA A 28 21.78 -17.73 -4.49
N THR A 29 21.44 -17.81 -5.79
CA THR A 29 22.30 -18.40 -6.83
C THR A 29 22.37 -17.53 -8.08
N ILE A 30 23.44 -17.68 -8.87
CA ILE A 30 23.54 -17.06 -10.19
C ILE A 30 22.38 -17.52 -11.09
N GLN A 31 22.03 -18.81 -11.06
CA GLN A 31 20.93 -19.37 -11.84
C GLN A 31 19.60 -18.68 -11.54
N LEU A 32 19.26 -18.51 -10.24
CA LEU A 32 18.08 -17.80 -9.79
C LEU A 32 18.00 -16.40 -10.41
N MET A 33 19.11 -15.64 -10.31
CA MET A 33 19.15 -14.28 -10.84
C MET A 33 19.05 -14.24 -12.36
N THR A 34 19.70 -15.17 -13.08
CA THR A 34 19.58 -15.24 -14.55
C THR A 34 18.16 -15.59 -15.00
N ASP A 35 17.47 -16.48 -14.28
CA ASP A 35 16.09 -16.87 -14.58
C ASP A 35 15.12 -15.70 -14.35
N TYR A 36 15.35 -14.91 -13.29
CA TYR A 36 14.59 -13.71 -13.00
C TYR A 36 14.85 -12.62 -14.04
N MET A 37 16.12 -12.29 -14.31
CA MET A 37 16.51 -11.22 -15.25
C MET A 37 16.04 -11.48 -16.68
N THR A 38 16.09 -12.73 -17.14
CA THR A 38 15.60 -13.09 -18.49
C THR A 38 14.12 -12.76 -18.66
N ARG A 39 13.32 -12.96 -17.62
CA ARG A 39 11.89 -12.61 -17.60
C ARG A 39 11.68 -11.12 -17.42
N LEU A 40 12.47 -10.49 -16.56
CA LEU A 40 12.44 -9.04 -16.34
C LEU A 40 12.71 -8.27 -17.64
N MET A 41 13.72 -8.65 -18.43
CA MET A 41 14.06 -7.96 -19.68
C MET A 41 12.94 -8.04 -20.74
N ARG A 42 12.17 -9.14 -20.75
CA ARG A 42 10.95 -9.23 -21.58
C ARG A 42 9.86 -8.27 -21.09
N TYR A 43 9.72 -8.11 -19.78
CA TYR A 43 8.79 -7.15 -19.19
C TYR A 43 9.21 -5.70 -19.43
N VAL A 44 10.52 -5.40 -19.37
CA VAL A 44 11.07 -4.08 -19.73
C VAL A 44 10.73 -3.71 -21.17
N GLU A 45 10.93 -4.64 -22.12
CA GLU A 45 10.55 -4.38 -23.53
C GLU A 45 9.05 -4.19 -23.71
N PHE A 46 8.23 -4.95 -22.96
CA PHE A 46 6.79 -4.79 -22.94
C PHE A 46 6.38 -3.39 -22.45
N MET A 47 7.00 -2.89 -21.37
CA MET A 47 6.67 -1.57 -20.83
C MET A 47 7.02 -0.42 -21.79
N LYS A 48 8.05 -0.56 -22.63
CA LYS A 48 8.34 0.41 -23.70
C LYS A 48 7.23 0.56 -24.74
N LYS A 49 6.33 -0.43 -24.85
CA LYS A 49 5.12 -0.36 -25.69
C LYS A 49 3.92 0.09 -24.89
N VAL A 50 3.76 -0.43 -23.67
CA VAL A 50 2.54 -0.27 -22.88
C VAL A 50 2.36 1.14 -22.34
N VAL A 51 3.44 1.82 -21.97
CA VAL A 51 3.36 3.21 -21.49
C VAL A 51 2.79 4.15 -22.56
N PRO A 52 3.41 4.30 -23.75
CA PRO A 52 2.87 5.20 -24.77
C PRO A 52 1.48 4.79 -25.25
N MET A 53 1.18 3.48 -25.33
CA MET A 53 -0.16 3.00 -25.69
C MET A 53 -1.25 3.46 -24.72
N HIS A 54 -0.97 3.48 -23.42
CA HIS A 54 -1.93 3.99 -22.44
C HIS A 54 -1.95 5.51 -22.36
N ASP A 55 -0.83 6.19 -22.62
CA ASP A 55 -0.85 7.64 -22.78
C ASP A 55 -1.79 8.03 -23.93
N ASP A 56 -1.61 7.46 -25.12
CA ASP A 56 -2.49 7.71 -26.28
C ASP A 56 -3.97 7.44 -25.95
N LEU A 57 -4.26 6.35 -25.22
CA LEU A 57 -5.62 5.99 -24.82
C LEU A 57 -6.21 6.99 -23.82
N PHE A 58 -5.47 7.36 -22.78
CA PHE A 58 -5.98 8.25 -21.75
C PHE A 58 -6.08 9.70 -22.24
N ASP A 59 -5.15 10.13 -23.10
CA ASP A 59 -5.21 11.43 -23.77
C ASP A 59 -6.42 11.50 -24.70
N PHE A 60 -6.69 10.44 -25.47
CA PHE A 60 -7.90 10.34 -26.29
C PHE A 60 -9.18 10.54 -25.48
N PHE A 61 -9.28 10.03 -24.26
CA PHE A 61 -10.48 10.23 -23.43
C PHE A 61 -10.70 11.70 -23.04
N TYR A 62 -9.63 12.45 -22.77
CA TYR A 62 -9.74 13.88 -22.50
C TYR A 62 -10.20 14.66 -23.75
N GLU A 63 -9.72 14.28 -24.93
CA GLU A 63 -10.11 14.93 -26.18
C GLU A 63 -11.54 14.57 -26.61
N ALA A 64 -11.89 13.28 -26.54
CA ALA A 64 -13.17 12.76 -27.03
C ALA A 64 -14.35 13.11 -26.11
N LEU A 65 -14.10 13.30 -24.81
CA LEU A 65 -15.11 13.66 -23.83
C LEU A 65 -14.65 14.91 -23.04
N PRO A 66 -14.81 16.12 -23.59
CA PRO A 66 -14.41 17.34 -22.88
C PRO A 66 -15.06 17.46 -21.49
N GLY A 67 -14.26 17.72 -20.46
CA GLY A 67 -14.70 17.75 -19.06
C GLY A 67 -14.51 16.42 -18.31
N TYR A 68 -14.00 15.36 -18.96
CA TYR A 68 -13.77 14.07 -18.32
C TYR A 68 -12.73 14.12 -17.20
N GLU A 69 -11.94 15.20 -17.10
CA GLU A 69 -11.06 15.48 -15.96
C GLU A 69 -11.78 15.60 -14.62
N GLN A 70 -13.10 15.87 -14.65
CA GLN A 70 -13.95 15.90 -13.46
C GLN A 70 -14.39 14.50 -12.98
N VAL A 71 -14.25 13.46 -13.82
CA VAL A 71 -14.67 12.10 -13.45
C VAL A 71 -13.76 11.54 -12.37
N GLY A 72 -14.35 11.28 -11.21
CA GLY A 72 -13.62 10.78 -10.03
C GLY A 72 -12.61 11.76 -9.46
N LEU A 73 -12.74 13.06 -9.76
CA LEU A 73 -11.90 14.12 -9.23
C LEU A 73 -12.06 14.19 -7.70
N ARG A 74 -10.93 14.27 -6.99
CA ARG A 74 -10.87 14.55 -5.55
C ARG A 74 -9.90 15.67 -5.26
N ARG A 75 -10.07 16.30 -4.08
CA ARG A 75 -9.01 17.05 -3.43
C ARG A 75 -7.77 16.15 -3.31
N THR A 76 -6.58 16.67 -3.61
CA THR A 76 -5.34 15.90 -3.51
C THR A 76 -5.02 15.62 -2.05
N LEU A 77 -5.44 14.45 -1.56
CA LEU A 77 -5.22 13.94 -0.21
C LEU A 77 -4.56 12.56 -0.32
N LEU A 78 -3.28 12.52 -0.65
CA LEU A 78 -2.57 11.29 -0.98
C LEU A 78 -1.68 10.82 0.17
N GLY A 79 -1.76 9.53 0.49
CA GLY A 79 -0.86 8.84 1.42
C GLY A 79 0.01 7.81 0.71
N CYS A 80 1.32 7.84 0.97
CA CYS A 80 2.30 6.85 0.56
C CYS A 80 3.19 6.50 1.76
N TRP A 81 3.35 5.21 2.10
CA TRP A 81 4.17 4.80 3.26
C TRP A 81 5.53 4.24 2.88
N GLY A 82 5.93 4.47 1.63
CA GLY A 82 7.22 4.09 1.09
C GLY A 82 7.34 2.60 0.79
N SER A 83 8.25 2.25 -0.11
CA SER A 83 8.46 0.88 -0.60
C SER A 83 9.92 0.59 -0.85
N PHE A 84 10.27 -0.69 -0.85
CA PHE A 84 11.60 -1.21 -1.15
C PHE A 84 12.65 -0.64 -0.19
N GLN A 85 12.93 -1.39 0.86
CA GLN A 85 13.94 -1.03 1.85
C GLN A 85 15.32 -1.00 1.21
N ASP A 86 16.13 0.01 1.54
CA ASP A 86 17.56 0.02 1.23
C ASP A 86 18.31 -0.72 2.34
N PRO A 87 18.91 -1.91 2.07
CA PRO A 87 19.62 -2.69 3.08
C PRO A 87 20.88 -2.01 3.63
N GLU A 88 21.41 -0.97 2.97
CA GLU A 88 22.54 -0.19 3.51
C GLU A 88 22.12 0.70 4.69
N TYR A 89 20.83 0.99 4.84
CA TYR A 89 20.30 1.90 5.87
C TYR A 89 19.24 1.28 6.77
N CYS A 90 18.41 0.37 6.24
CA CYS A 90 17.28 -0.19 6.97
C CYS A 90 17.70 -1.28 7.95
N ASN A 91 17.69 -0.94 9.24
CA ASN A 91 17.94 -1.85 10.35
C ASN A 91 16.66 -2.29 11.07
N PHE A 92 15.50 -1.88 10.57
CA PHE A 92 14.15 -2.10 11.15
C PHE A 92 13.97 -1.58 12.59
N SER A 93 14.90 -0.78 13.12
CA SER A 93 14.75 -0.17 14.43
C SER A 93 13.81 1.03 14.37
N TYR A 94 12.86 1.11 15.31
CA TYR A 94 11.91 2.23 15.36
C TYR A 94 12.61 3.57 15.54
N LYS A 95 13.69 3.61 16.34
CA LYS A 95 14.42 4.84 16.66
C LYS A 95 15.07 5.49 15.42
N ASP A 96 15.36 4.67 14.41
CA ASP A 96 16.00 5.08 13.15
C ASP A 96 14.98 5.08 11.98
N MET A 97 13.68 4.92 12.27
CA MET A 97 12.62 4.70 11.28
C MET A 97 12.43 5.88 10.34
N THR A 98 12.64 7.08 10.84
CA THR A 98 12.59 8.29 10.03
C THR A 98 13.74 8.32 9.01
N GLU A 99 14.94 7.90 9.42
CA GLU A 99 16.15 7.90 8.61
C GLU A 99 16.08 6.83 7.52
N TRP A 100 15.86 5.56 7.88
CA TRP A 100 15.80 4.50 6.88
C TRP A 100 14.54 4.58 6.02
N GLY A 101 13.43 5.10 6.54
CA GLY A 101 12.22 5.35 5.76
C GLY A 101 12.46 6.30 4.59
N ARG A 102 13.28 7.34 4.80
CA ARG A 102 13.66 8.29 3.75
C ARG A 102 14.60 7.72 2.69
N LYS A 103 15.20 6.55 2.94
CA LYS A 103 16.12 5.86 2.02
C LYS A 103 15.45 4.80 1.16
N MET A 104 14.15 4.54 1.37
CA MET A 104 13.36 3.67 0.52
C MET A 104 13.37 4.12 -0.96
N PHE A 105 13.40 3.15 -1.88
CA PHE A 105 13.37 3.42 -3.32
C PHE A 105 11.99 3.84 -3.85
N VAL A 106 10.99 3.93 -2.98
CA VAL A 106 9.79 4.77 -3.15
C VAL A 106 9.67 5.57 -1.88
N THR A 107 9.71 6.89 -1.96
CA THR A 107 9.78 7.73 -0.77
C THR A 107 8.43 7.82 -0.07
N PRO A 108 8.34 7.57 1.24
CA PRO A 108 7.13 7.79 2.01
C PRO A 108 6.74 9.27 2.00
N GLY A 109 5.44 9.55 2.05
CA GLY A 109 4.97 10.90 2.29
C GLY A 109 3.45 11.06 2.36
N VAL A 110 3.05 12.20 2.92
CA VAL A 110 1.67 12.69 2.88
C VAL A 110 1.64 13.92 2.01
N VAL A 111 0.77 13.94 1.00
CA VAL A 111 0.61 15.05 0.06
C VAL A 111 -0.80 15.62 0.20
N VAL A 112 -0.89 16.90 0.56
CA VAL A 112 -2.15 17.64 0.71
C VAL A 112 -2.11 18.85 -0.22
N ASP A 113 -3.11 18.95 -1.10
CA ASP A 113 -3.26 20.04 -2.07
C ASP A 113 -1.98 20.27 -2.91
N GLY A 114 -1.35 19.16 -3.32
CA GLY A 114 -0.12 19.15 -4.12
C GLY A 114 1.17 19.46 -3.34
N LYS A 115 1.09 19.68 -2.03
CA LYS A 115 2.26 19.98 -1.17
C LYS A 115 2.65 18.75 -0.35
N LEU A 116 3.95 18.43 -0.34
CA LEU A 116 4.51 17.39 0.52
C LEU A 116 4.55 17.88 1.97
N VAL A 117 3.69 17.31 2.83
CA VAL A 117 3.54 17.70 4.23
C VAL A 117 4.65 17.10 5.10
N THR A 118 5.01 15.85 4.83
CA THR A 118 6.05 15.12 5.57
C THR A 118 6.51 13.90 4.78
N THR A 119 7.77 13.48 4.99
CA THR A 119 8.34 12.18 4.61
C THR A 119 8.75 11.34 5.83
N ASP A 120 8.45 11.84 7.02
CA ASP A 120 8.83 11.22 8.29
C ASP A 120 7.86 10.09 8.66
N LEU A 121 8.34 8.84 8.62
CA LEU A 121 7.53 7.66 8.94
C LEU A 121 7.02 7.64 10.38
N VAL A 122 7.76 8.18 11.35
CA VAL A 122 7.29 8.27 12.75
C VAL A 122 6.11 9.24 12.83
N ARG A 123 6.23 10.42 12.20
CA ARG A 123 5.12 11.39 12.13
C ARG A 123 3.91 10.82 11.39
N ILE A 124 4.13 10.10 10.30
CA ILE A 124 3.07 9.45 9.53
C ILE A 124 2.34 8.43 10.41
N ASN A 125 3.09 7.54 11.07
CA ASN A 125 2.58 6.53 11.99
C ASN A 125 1.71 7.16 13.09
N LEU A 126 2.26 8.13 13.83
CA LEU A 126 1.56 8.77 14.94
C LEU A 126 0.33 9.58 14.50
N GLY A 127 0.21 9.92 13.22
CA GLY A 127 -0.97 10.57 12.65
C GLY A 127 -2.14 9.62 12.37
N ILE A 128 -1.96 8.29 12.39
CA ILE A 128 -3.04 7.36 12.02
C ILE A 128 -4.14 7.36 13.10
N ARG A 129 -5.40 7.48 12.67
CA ARG A 129 -6.61 7.37 13.51
C ARG A 129 -7.60 6.42 12.86
N ILE A 130 -8.01 5.39 13.58
CA ILE A 130 -9.08 4.50 13.13
C ILE A 130 -10.39 5.00 13.72
N MET A 131 -11.19 5.63 12.88
CA MET A 131 -12.50 6.14 13.23
C MET A 131 -13.58 5.09 12.91
N LEU A 132 -14.71 5.22 13.60
CA LEU A 132 -15.96 4.56 13.25
C LEU A 132 -16.94 5.63 12.74
N GLY A 133 -18.25 5.42 12.94
CA GLY A 133 -19.33 6.17 12.33
C GLY A 133 -20.27 5.15 11.74
N SER A 134 -20.11 4.88 10.46
CA SER A 134 -21.00 4.01 9.68
C SER A 134 -20.56 2.54 9.57
N SER A 135 -19.75 2.07 10.52
CA SER A 135 -19.22 0.70 10.52
C SER A 135 -19.90 -0.23 11.53
N TYR A 136 -20.00 -1.52 11.20
CA TYR A 136 -20.61 -2.59 12.02
C TYR A 136 -19.73 -3.06 13.20
N TYR A 137 -19.25 -2.10 14.00
CA TYR A 137 -18.45 -2.36 15.20
C TYR A 137 -18.93 -1.50 16.36
N GLN A 138 -18.77 -2.04 17.56
CA GLN A 138 -18.82 -1.26 18.79
C GLN A 138 -17.48 -0.55 19.00
N ASP A 139 -17.55 0.69 19.50
CA ASP A 139 -16.38 1.50 19.81
C ASP A 139 -15.57 0.91 20.98
N TRP A 140 -14.25 1.13 21.00
CA TRP A 140 -13.32 0.68 22.05
C TRP A 140 -12.89 1.83 22.99
N GLY A 141 -13.59 2.96 22.96
CA GLY A 141 -13.31 4.18 23.73
C GLY A 141 -13.06 3.97 25.21
N GLU A 142 -13.69 2.95 25.82
CA GLU A 142 -13.62 2.64 27.24
C GLU A 142 -12.64 1.50 27.59
N GLN A 143 -12.05 0.84 26.59
CA GLN A 143 -11.16 -0.32 26.81
C GLN A 143 -9.73 0.11 27.20
N GLU A 144 -8.92 -0.81 27.71
CA GLU A 144 -7.51 -0.55 28.03
C GLU A 144 -6.72 -0.20 26.75
N MET A 145 -5.80 0.76 26.85
CA MET A 145 -4.81 1.01 25.81
C MET A 145 -3.61 0.08 26.00
N PHE A 146 -3.21 -0.61 24.93
CA PHE A 146 -2.00 -1.44 24.94
C PHE A 146 -0.72 -0.61 24.95
N VAL A 147 -0.71 0.53 24.27
CA VAL A 147 0.47 1.35 23.98
C VAL A 147 0.15 2.83 24.20
N THR A 148 0.70 3.43 25.26
CA THR A 148 0.51 4.86 25.55
C THR A 148 1.62 5.74 24.97
N ARG A 149 2.81 5.17 24.72
CA ARG A 149 3.96 5.85 24.11
C ARG A 149 4.66 4.94 23.12
N ASP A 150 5.20 5.52 22.06
CA ASP A 150 6.06 4.81 21.11
C ASP A 150 7.49 4.63 21.69
N PRO A 151 8.38 3.89 21.01
CA PRO A 151 9.77 3.70 21.46
C PRO A 151 10.61 4.99 21.57
N LEU A 152 10.16 6.10 20.97
CA LEU A 152 10.79 7.42 21.08
C LEU A 152 10.16 8.29 22.19
N GLY A 153 9.17 7.75 22.92
CA GLY A 153 8.48 8.43 24.00
C GLY A 153 7.33 9.34 23.56
N ASN A 154 6.99 9.39 22.27
CA ASN A 154 5.88 10.20 21.79
C ASN A 154 4.53 9.62 22.24
N PRO A 155 3.52 10.44 22.55
CA PRO A 155 2.20 9.93 22.93
C PRO A 155 1.53 9.20 21.74
N VAL A 156 0.93 8.05 22.03
CA VAL A 156 0.17 7.25 21.07
C VAL A 156 -1.32 7.40 21.38
N ASP A 157 -2.11 7.75 20.36
CA ASP A 157 -3.55 7.97 20.51
C ASP A 157 -4.31 6.66 20.75
N ARG A 158 -5.43 6.72 21.48
CA ARG A 158 -6.35 5.60 21.68
C ARG A 158 -6.93 5.05 20.37
N ARG A 159 -7.09 5.92 19.37
CA ARG A 159 -7.56 5.57 18.02
C ARG A 159 -6.45 5.06 17.11
N HIS A 160 -5.19 5.08 17.54
CA HIS A 160 -4.10 4.50 16.78
C HIS A 160 -4.25 2.96 16.72
N PRO A 161 -3.89 2.29 15.61
CA PRO A 161 -4.07 0.83 15.46
C PRO A 161 -3.45 -0.02 16.59
N TRP A 162 -2.35 0.42 17.20
CA TRP A 162 -1.79 -0.26 18.39
C TRP A 162 -2.77 -0.41 19.56
N ASN A 163 -3.74 0.50 19.68
CA ASN A 163 -4.71 0.56 20.78
C ASN A 163 -6.12 0.13 20.38
N GLN A 164 -6.31 -0.31 19.14
CA GLN A 164 -7.61 -0.72 18.66
C GLN A 164 -8.02 -2.05 19.27
N HIS A 165 -9.31 -2.17 19.57
CA HIS A 165 -9.98 -3.44 19.81
C HIS A 165 -11.08 -3.60 18.76
N THR A 166 -11.10 -4.74 18.06
CA THR A 166 -12.09 -5.00 17.02
C THR A 166 -13.30 -5.72 17.64
N ASN A 167 -14.38 -4.98 17.88
CA ASN A 167 -15.60 -5.48 18.51
C ASN A 167 -16.75 -5.59 17.48
N PRO A 168 -16.86 -6.66 16.69
CA PRO A 168 -17.85 -6.76 15.62
C PRO A 168 -19.30 -6.77 16.16
N ARG A 169 -20.18 -6.02 15.51
CA ARG A 169 -21.61 -5.95 15.80
C ARG A 169 -22.40 -6.12 14.50
N PRO A 170 -22.70 -7.38 14.11
CA PRO A 170 -23.57 -7.63 12.97
C PRO A 170 -24.93 -6.96 13.16
N GLN A 171 -25.40 -6.26 12.14
CA GLN A 171 -26.66 -5.51 12.19
C GLN A 171 -27.24 -5.32 10.79
N LYS A 172 -28.49 -4.89 10.71
CA LYS A 172 -29.14 -4.55 9.44
C LYS A 172 -28.44 -3.33 8.83
N ARG A 173 -28.23 -3.37 7.51
CA ARG A 173 -27.70 -2.24 6.75
C ARG A 173 -28.68 -1.07 6.77
N ASP A 174 -28.19 0.09 7.18
CA ASP A 174 -28.88 1.37 7.13
C ASP A 174 -27.95 2.44 6.55
N LEU A 175 -28.30 3.00 5.39
CA LEU A 175 -27.47 3.99 4.69
C LEU A 175 -27.43 5.35 5.40
N GLU A 176 -28.34 5.59 6.35
CA GLU A 176 -28.36 6.81 7.16
C GLU A 176 -27.58 6.66 8.49
N ASP A 177 -27.19 5.44 8.84
CA ASP A 177 -26.40 5.13 10.05
C ASP A 177 -25.22 4.22 9.69
N LYS A 178 -25.33 2.92 9.95
CA LYS A 178 -24.28 1.92 9.75
C LYS A 178 -24.58 1.05 8.55
N TYR A 179 -23.65 1.06 7.58
CA TYR A 179 -23.84 0.38 6.30
C TYR A 179 -22.65 -0.42 5.79
N SER A 180 -21.53 -0.47 6.52
CA SER A 180 -20.31 -1.13 6.04
C SER A 180 -19.57 -1.92 7.13
N TRP A 181 -18.87 -2.98 6.72
CA TRP A 181 -17.85 -3.63 7.55
C TRP A 181 -16.49 -2.92 7.45
N VAL A 182 -16.31 -2.00 6.52
CA VAL A 182 -15.07 -1.23 6.42
C VAL A 182 -15.07 -0.16 7.52
N MET A 183 -13.97 -0.03 8.27
CA MET A 183 -13.76 1.07 9.23
C MET A 183 -13.37 2.37 8.52
N SER A 184 -13.20 3.47 9.25
CA SER A 184 -12.84 4.78 8.69
C SER A 184 -11.46 5.26 9.11
N PRO A 185 -10.36 4.72 8.54
CA PRO A 185 -9.02 5.28 8.74
C PRO A 185 -8.96 6.74 8.29
N ARG A 186 -8.32 7.56 9.11
CA ARG A 186 -8.02 8.98 8.85
C ARG A 186 -6.58 9.26 9.26
N TRP A 187 -6.03 10.32 8.69
CA TRP A 187 -4.71 10.82 9.08
C TRP A 187 -4.85 12.19 9.72
N PHE A 188 -4.44 12.30 10.98
CA PHE A 188 -4.49 13.52 11.75
C PHE A 188 -3.28 14.40 11.41
N ASP A 189 -3.54 15.59 10.85
CA ASP A 189 -2.50 16.52 10.43
C ASP A 189 -2.02 17.48 11.54
N GLY A 190 -2.63 17.39 12.72
CA GLY A 190 -2.47 18.32 13.85
C GLY A 190 -3.73 19.14 14.13
N GLN A 191 -4.68 19.17 13.19
CA GLN A 191 -5.93 19.92 13.30
C GLN A 191 -7.13 19.04 12.91
N ASP A 192 -7.08 18.40 11.73
CA ASP A 192 -8.19 17.68 11.13
C ASP A 192 -7.85 16.20 10.89
N ASN A 193 -8.88 15.35 10.84
CA ASN A 193 -8.78 13.94 10.48
C ASN A 193 -9.02 13.77 8.97
N LEU A 194 -7.94 13.77 8.19
CA LEU A 194 -8.01 13.75 6.73
C LEU A 194 -8.34 12.35 6.20
N ALA A 195 -9.32 12.26 5.30
CA ALA A 195 -9.64 11.06 4.54
C ALA A 195 -8.65 10.88 3.38
N LEU A 196 -7.39 10.51 3.69
CA LEU A 196 -6.39 10.22 2.66
C LEU A 196 -6.87 9.07 1.76
N ASP A 197 -6.58 9.19 0.47
CA ASP A 197 -6.59 8.07 -0.47
C ASP A 197 -5.18 7.71 -0.92
N THR A 198 -5.06 6.55 -1.54
CA THR A 198 -3.78 6.04 -2.03
C THR A 198 -3.55 6.30 -3.51
N GLY A 199 -4.51 6.93 -4.19
CA GLY A 199 -4.53 7.10 -5.63
C GLY A 199 -4.57 5.76 -6.39
N GLY A 200 -5.10 4.72 -5.74
CA GLY A 200 -5.04 3.33 -6.21
C GLY A 200 -3.63 2.71 -6.11
N GLY A 201 -2.73 3.35 -5.36
CA GLY A 201 -1.34 2.98 -5.07
C GLY A 201 -0.33 3.80 -5.89
N PRO A 202 -0.27 3.60 -7.21
CA PRO A 202 0.72 4.23 -8.08
C PRO A 202 0.73 5.76 -8.05
N LEU A 203 -0.43 6.40 -8.03
CA LEU A 203 -0.49 7.87 -8.07
C LEU A 203 0.13 8.48 -6.81
N ALA A 204 -0.21 7.99 -5.61
CA ALA A 204 0.39 8.50 -4.37
C ALA A 204 1.91 8.27 -4.31
N ARG A 205 2.37 7.07 -4.72
CA ARG A 205 3.80 6.72 -4.74
C ARG A 205 4.63 7.62 -5.64
N LEU A 206 4.16 7.83 -6.86
CA LEU A 206 4.86 8.68 -7.82
C LEU A 206 4.86 10.13 -7.37
N TRP A 207 3.75 10.62 -6.80
CA TRP A 207 3.63 12.00 -6.32
C TRP A 207 4.56 12.28 -5.12
N SER A 208 4.55 11.42 -4.09
CA SER A 208 5.41 11.59 -2.91
C SER A 208 6.89 11.51 -3.30
N THR A 209 7.25 10.53 -4.13
CA THR A 209 8.62 10.33 -4.59
C THR A 209 9.10 11.50 -5.44
N ALA A 210 8.28 11.98 -6.39
CA ALA A 210 8.60 13.12 -7.24
C ALA A 210 8.91 14.37 -6.41
N LEU A 211 8.01 14.74 -5.49
CA LEU A 211 8.14 15.95 -4.67
C LEU A 211 9.29 15.87 -3.68
N ALA A 212 9.54 14.69 -3.10
CA ALA A 212 10.57 14.53 -2.08
C ALA A 212 11.99 14.66 -2.66
N GLY A 213 12.19 14.27 -3.92
CA GLY A 213 13.51 14.38 -4.57
C GLY A 213 14.60 13.49 -3.95
N LEU A 214 14.22 12.46 -3.17
CA LEU A 214 15.17 11.64 -2.40
C LEU A 214 15.68 10.39 -3.13
N VAL A 215 15.07 10.02 -4.26
CA VAL A 215 15.43 8.81 -5.03
C VAL A 215 16.24 9.20 -6.27
N ASP A 216 17.48 8.72 -6.34
CA ASP A 216 18.31 8.70 -7.56
C ASP A 216 19.18 7.45 -7.57
N VAL A 217 18.88 6.51 -8.46
CA VAL A 217 19.63 5.24 -8.63
C VAL A 217 19.99 4.99 -10.10
N GLY A 218 20.02 6.05 -10.92
CA GLY A 218 20.27 5.98 -12.36
C GLY A 218 19.07 5.45 -13.18
N TYR A 219 18.51 4.30 -12.79
CA TYR A 219 17.28 3.76 -13.39
C TYR A 219 16.04 4.60 -13.06
N LEU A 220 16.06 5.25 -11.89
CA LEU A 220 14.98 6.06 -11.36
C LEU A 220 15.55 7.35 -10.80
N LYS A 221 14.89 8.46 -11.09
CA LYS A 221 15.28 9.77 -10.55
C LYS A 221 14.05 10.64 -10.27
N ALA A 222 13.89 11.03 -9.01
CA ALA A 222 12.96 12.07 -8.60
C ALA A 222 13.56 13.45 -8.92
N THR A 223 12.80 14.32 -9.59
CA THR A 223 13.30 15.62 -10.06
C THR A 223 12.84 16.80 -9.19
N GLY A 224 11.96 16.56 -8.21
CA GLY A 224 11.23 17.59 -7.47
C GLY A 224 9.84 17.89 -8.06
N SER A 225 9.60 17.56 -9.34
CA SER A 225 8.30 17.79 -10.02
C SER A 225 7.84 16.64 -10.91
N SER A 226 8.67 15.62 -11.09
CA SER A 226 8.44 14.45 -11.92
C SER A 226 9.28 13.26 -11.42
N VAL A 227 9.05 12.09 -12.00
CA VAL A 227 9.91 10.91 -11.87
C VAL A 227 10.38 10.50 -13.26
N GLN A 228 11.69 10.47 -13.46
CA GLN A 228 12.34 9.90 -14.64
C GLN A 228 12.58 8.40 -14.43
N ILE A 229 12.21 7.60 -15.44
CA ILE A 229 12.29 6.14 -15.44
C ILE A 229 13.09 5.74 -16.69
N ASN A 230 14.32 5.28 -16.49
CA ASN A 230 15.23 4.93 -17.56
C ASN A 230 15.20 3.42 -17.79
N LEU A 231 14.75 3.00 -18.97
CA LEU A 231 14.71 1.59 -19.38
C LEU A 231 15.85 1.31 -20.37
N PRO A 232 16.72 0.31 -20.10
CA PRO A 232 17.89 0.02 -20.93
C PRO A 232 17.49 -0.55 -22.30
N LYS A 233 18.45 -0.66 -23.22
CA LYS A 233 18.27 -1.37 -24.49
C LYS A 233 17.77 -2.81 -24.26
N THR A 234 16.83 -3.25 -25.08
CA THR A 234 16.29 -4.62 -25.07
C THR A 234 16.58 -5.29 -26.43
N ALA A 235 16.07 -6.50 -26.64
CA ALA A 235 16.35 -7.28 -27.86
C ALA A 235 15.95 -6.53 -29.14
N LEU A 236 14.78 -5.86 -29.13
CA LEU A 236 14.19 -5.24 -30.32
C LEU A 236 14.04 -3.72 -30.21
N LYS A 237 14.32 -3.11 -29.04
CA LYS A 237 14.14 -1.66 -28.82
C LYS A 237 15.37 -1.03 -28.18
N GLY A 238 15.72 0.17 -28.65
CA GLY A 238 16.72 1.04 -28.02
C GLY A 238 16.36 1.41 -26.58
N PRO A 239 17.28 2.07 -25.84
CA PRO A 239 16.96 2.61 -24.52
C PRO A 239 15.83 3.65 -24.62
N VAL A 240 15.01 3.75 -23.57
CA VAL A 240 13.89 4.70 -23.49
C VAL A 240 13.92 5.37 -22.12
N ALA A 241 13.83 6.70 -22.11
CA ALA A 241 13.56 7.47 -20.90
C ALA A 241 12.07 7.85 -20.89
N LEU A 242 11.36 7.46 -19.85
CA LEU A 242 9.98 7.84 -19.59
C LEU A 242 9.96 8.84 -18.45
N GLU A 243 9.05 9.81 -18.48
CA GLU A 243 8.92 10.78 -17.40
C GLU A 243 7.47 10.89 -16.97
N TRP A 244 7.18 10.42 -15.76
CA TRP A 244 5.89 10.70 -15.13
C TRP A 244 5.93 12.10 -14.54
N LYS A 245 5.05 12.98 -15.01
CA LYS A 245 4.92 14.35 -14.47
C LYS A 245 3.77 14.40 -13.48
N ILE A 246 3.93 15.21 -12.44
CA ILE A 246 2.84 15.45 -11.49
C ILE A 246 1.63 16.01 -12.27
N PRO A 247 0.46 15.36 -12.22
CA PRO A 247 -0.70 15.79 -12.98
C PRO A 247 -1.36 17.00 -12.32
N GLN A 248 -2.17 17.70 -13.10
CA GLN A 248 -2.98 18.81 -12.60
C GLN A 248 -4.10 18.35 -11.65
N TRP A 249 -4.59 17.13 -11.82
CA TRP A 249 -5.77 16.61 -11.11
C TRP A 249 -5.49 15.26 -10.43
N SER A 250 -6.16 15.02 -9.31
CA SER A 250 -6.29 13.68 -8.71
C SER A 250 -7.63 13.07 -9.12
N ASN A 251 -7.68 12.52 -10.33
CA ASN A 251 -8.91 11.99 -10.94
C ASN A 251 -8.77 10.52 -11.40
N THR A 252 -9.82 10.01 -12.04
CA THR A 252 -9.89 8.63 -12.53
C THR A 252 -8.82 8.26 -13.55
N LEU A 253 -8.56 9.13 -14.54
CA LEU A 253 -7.61 8.82 -15.60
C LEU A 253 -6.17 8.88 -15.09
N GLU A 254 -5.83 9.86 -14.25
CA GLU A 254 -4.48 10.02 -13.73
C GLU A 254 -4.10 8.90 -12.74
N ARG A 255 -5.05 8.34 -11.99
CA ARG A 255 -4.81 7.10 -11.22
C ARG A 255 -4.46 5.91 -12.13
N ASN A 256 -5.12 5.79 -13.28
CA ASN A 256 -4.85 4.73 -14.25
C ASN A 256 -3.55 4.95 -15.02
N ARG A 257 -3.25 6.19 -15.44
CA ARG A 257 -1.97 6.57 -16.06
C ARG A 257 -0.81 6.27 -15.13
N ALA A 258 -0.89 6.72 -13.87
CA ALA A 258 0.12 6.46 -12.85
C ALA A 258 0.37 4.95 -12.67
N ARG A 259 -0.67 4.10 -12.77
CA ARG A 259 -0.52 2.64 -12.70
C ARG A 259 0.35 2.08 -13.81
N THR A 260 0.14 2.53 -15.05
CA THR A 260 0.99 2.13 -16.18
C THR A 260 2.43 2.63 -16.02
N TYR A 261 2.64 3.85 -15.55
CA TYR A 261 3.99 4.36 -15.28
C TYR A 261 4.68 3.59 -14.15
N PHE A 262 3.96 3.22 -13.09
CA PHE A 262 4.56 2.46 -12.00
C PHE A 262 4.91 1.02 -12.38
N GLN A 263 4.26 0.43 -13.38
CA GLN A 263 4.73 -0.83 -13.96
C GLN A 263 6.14 -0.69 -14.56
N ALA A 264 6.42 0.42 -15.25
CA ALA A 264 7.76 0.73 -15.74
C ALA A 264 8.72 1.07 -14.59
N TYR A 265 8.24 1.82 -13.58
CA TYR A 265 9.00 2.12 -12.36
C TYR A 265 9.48 0.84 -11.67
N ALA A 266 8.58 -0.11 -11.43
CA ALA A 266 8.89 -1.37 -10.78
C ALA A 266 9.87 -2.22 -11.60
N ALA A 267 9.77 -2.19 -12.94
CA ALA A 267 10.74 -2.84 -13.81
C ALA A 267 12.14 -2.21 -13.70
N ALA A 268 12.22 -0.88 -13.65
CA ALA A 268 13.45 -0.13 -13.47
C ALA A 268 14.08 -0.35 -12.08
N ALA A 269 13.27 -0.33 -11.03
CA ALA A 269 13.70 -0.69 -9.67
C ALA A 269 14.24 -2.13 -9.59
N ALA A 270 13.53 -3.07 -10.22
CA ALA A 270 13.95 -4.48 -10.24
C ALA A 270 15.27 -4.71 -10.99
N LEU A 271 15.63 -3.87 -11.96
CA LEU A 271 16.95 -3.92 -12.59
C LEU A 271 18.04 -3.54 -11.60
N HIS A 272 17.85 -2.42 -10.88
CA HIS A 272 18.75 -2.00 -9.81
C HIS A 272 18.92 -3.09 -8.73
N PHE A 273 17.80 -3.66 -8.26
CA PHE A 273 17.84 -4.71 -7.23
C PHE A 273 18.49 -6.00 -7.72
N ALA A 274 18.29 -6.37 -8.98
CA ALA A 274 18.92 -7.55 -9.55
C ALA A 274 20.45 -7.39 -9.67
N GLU A 275 20.92 -6.18 -9.98
CA GLU A 275 22.36 -5.86 -9.98
C GLU A 275 22.94 -5.96 -8.58
N LYS A 276 22.29 -5.34 -7.57
CA LYS A 276 22.70 -5.44 -6.16
C LYS A 276 22.72 -6.87 -5.65
N ALA A 277 21.70 -7.67 -5.95
CA ALA A 277 21.68 -9.08 -5.57
C ALA A 277 22.82 -9.89 -6.23
N LEU A 278 23.16 -9.60 -7.49
CA LEU A 278 24.30 -10.23 -8.16
C LEU A 278 25.65 -9.82 -7.56
N GLU A 279 25.81 -8.57 -7.12
CA GLU A 279 27.01 -8.10 -6.41
C GLU A 279 27.22 -8.90 -5.11
N GLU A 280 26.17 -9.03 -4.30
CA GLU A 280 26.19 -9.83 -3.06
C GLU A 280 26.55 -11.30 -3.32
N ILE A 281 25.89 -11.94 -4.29
CA ILE A 281 26.13 -13.34 -4.65
C ILE A 281 27.57 -13.54 -5.14
N ARG A 282 28.09 -12.64 -6.00
CA ARG A 282 29.46 -12.74 -6.52
C ARG A 282 30.52 -12.52 -5.45
N ALA A 283 30.21 -11.73 -4.43
CA ALA A 283 31.07 -11.54 -3.27
C ALA A 283 30.97 -12.68 -2.25
N GLY A 284 30.15 -13.72 -2.51
CA GLY A 284 29.97 -14.87 -1.62
C GLY A 284 29.05 -14.61 -0.43
N ARG A 285 28.37 -13.44 -0.37
CA ARG A 285 27.43 -13.09 0.70
C ARG A 285 26.04 -13.63 0.37
N THR A 286 25.88 -14.94 0.55
CA THR A 286 24.66 -15.69 0.17
C THR A 286 23.83 -16.18 1.36
N LYS A 287 24.20 -15.80 2.59
CA LYS A 287 23.37 -16.03 3.78
C LYS A 287 22.14 -15.14 3.69
N THR A 288 20.94 -15.73 3.78
CA THR A 288 19.67 -15.03 3.55
C THR A 288 18.76 -14.97 4.77
N TRP A 289 19.21 -15.45 5.94
CA TRP A 289 18.40 -15.47 7.17
C TRP A 289 19.27 -15.26 8.41
N GLU A 290 18.77 -14.46 9.35
CA GLU A 290 19.39 -14.18 10.66
C GLU A 290 18.56 -14.74 11.82
N THR A 291 19.25 -15.19 12.87
CA THR A 291 18.59 -15.70 14.08
C THR A 291 17.94 -14.57 14.88
N PHE A 292 16.85 -14.89 15.55
CA PHE A 292 16.15 -13.96 16.43
C PHE A 292 15.49 -14.71 17.58
N GLU A 293 15.19 -13.98 18.65
CA GLU A 293 14.40 -14.46 19.79
C GLU A 293 13.09 -13.69 19.83
N VAL A 294 11.99 -14.37 20.15
CA VAL A 294 10.71 -13.72 20.35
C VAL A 294 10.72 -13.09 21.74
N PRO A 295 10.55 -11.77 21.87
CA PRO A 295 10.52 -11.11 23.17
C PRO A 295 9.24 -11.46 23.94
N ASP A 296 9.31 -11.48 25.27
CA ASP A 296 8.13 -11.65 26.12
C ASP A 296 7.17 -10.45 25.98
N GLU A 297 7.72 -9.23 25.94
CA GLU A 297 6.98 -7.97 25.82
C GLU A 297 7.59 -7.11 24.71
N ALA A 298 6.77 -6.70 23.73
CA ALA A 298 7.23 -5.80 22.67
C ALA A 298 6.08 -5.08 21.96
N ILE A 299 6.40 -3.95 21.34
CA ILE A 299 5.56 -3.27 20.37
C ILE A 299 6.31 -3.15 19.05
N SER A 300 5.60 -3.28 17.93
CA SER A 300 6.21 -3.13 16.61
C SER A 300 5.23 -2.59 15.58
N CYS A 301 5.80 -2.01 14.53
CA CYS A 301 5.06 -1.60 13.35
C CYS A 301 5.89 -1.90 12.10
N GLY A 302 5.25 -2.46 11.07
CA GLY A 302 5.84 -2.63 9.75
C GLY A 302 5.15 -1.70 8.76
N PHE A 303 5.92 -0.98 7.96
CA PHE A 303 5.42 -0.09 6.91
C PHE A 303 5.93 -0.54 5.54
N THR A 304 5.02 -0.55 4.57
CA THR A 304 5.33 -0.76 3.16
C THR A 304 4.22 -0.16 2.29
N GLU A 305 4.42 -0.22 0.98
CA GLU A 305 3.41 0.07 -0.03
C GLU A 305 2.94 -1.25 -0.65
N ALA A 306 1.68 -1.59 -0.41
CA ALA A 306 1.02 -2.63 -1.18
C ALA A 306 0.83 -2.18 -2.64
N VAL A 307 0.43 -3.12 -3.49
CA VAL A 307 0.08 -2.84 -4.90
C VAL A 307 -0.92 -1.68 -5.04
N ARG A 308 -1.77 -1.50 -4.03
CA ARG A 308 -2.85 -0.51 -4.00
C ARG A 308 -2.59 0.70 -3.11
N GLY A 309 -1.42 0.82 -2.47
CA GLY A 309 -1.15 1.94 -1.56
C GLY A 309 -0.62 1.54 -0.20
N VAL A 310 -0.77 2.48 0.74
CA VAL A 310 -0.40 2.38 2.15
C VAL A 310 -0.70 1.01 2.77
N LEU A 311 0.29 0.41 3.44
CA LEU A 311 0.12 -0.80 4.24
C LEU A 311 0.94 -0.71 5.52
N SER A 312 0.27 -0.81 6.66
CA SER A 312 0.91 -0.85 7.98
C SER A 312 0.38 -2.04 8.75
N HIS A 313 1.28 -2.74 9.42
CA HIS A 313 0.93 -3.76 10.39
C HIS A 313 1.41 -3.29 11.74
N HIS A 314 0.52 -3.23 12.73
CA HIS A 314 0.83 -2.84 14.09
C HIS A 314 0.62 -4.03 15.01
N MET A 315 1.65 -4.42 15.77
CA MET A 315 1.63 -5.59 16.64
C MET A 315 2.08 -5.24 18.05
N VAL A 316 1.45 -5.88 19.03
CA VAL A 316 1.83 -5.88 20.44
C VAL A 316 1.99 -7.33 20.88
N ILE A 317 3.10 -7.62 21.54
CA ILE A 317 3.41 -8.91 22.15
C ILE A 317 3.35 -8.74 23.67
N ARG A 318 2.63 -9.64 24.35
CA ARG A 318 2.64 -9.81 25.81
C ARG A 318 2.77 -11.30 26.14
N ASP A 319 3.55 -11.65 27.16
CA ASP A 319 3.87 -13.05 27.53
C ASP A 319 4.28 -13.95 26.34
N GLY A 320 5.07 -13.40 25.40
CA GLY A 320 5.52 -14.11 24.20
C GLY A 320 4.42 -14.45 23.19
N LYS A 321 3.23 -13.83 23.33
CA LYS A 321 2.05 -14.04 22.47
C LYS A 321 1.58 -12.73 21.86
N ILE A 322 0.92 -12.82 20.71
CA ILE A 322 0.26 -11.65 20.11
C ILE A 322 -0.88 -11.21 21.02
N ALA A 323 -0.72 -10.05 21.65
CA ALA A 323 -1.74 -9.40 22.47
C ALA A 323 -2.63 -8.47 21.65
N ASN A 324 -2.07 -7.84 20.60
CA ASN A 324 -2.82 -7.04 19.66
C ASN A 324 -2.18 -7.09 18.26
N TYR A 325 -3.00 -7.11 17.19
CA TYR A 325 -2.49 -7.10 15.82
C TYR A 325 -3.50 -6.48 14.86
N HIS A 326 -3.11 -5.37 14.22
CA HIS A 326 -3.99 -4.63 13.31
C HIS A 326 -3.26 -4.28 12.01
N PRO A 327 -3.59 -4.98 10.91
CA PRO A 327 -3.17 -4.56 9.59
C PRO A 327 -4.14 -3.50 9.06
N TYR A 328 -3.59 -2.42 8.50
CA TYR A 328 -4.33 -1.41 7.74
C TYR A 328 -3.75 -1.29 6.33
N PRO A 329 -4.23 -2.14 5.39
CA PRO A 329 -3.94 -2.02 3.96
C PRO A 329 -4.63 -0.78 3.35
N PRO A 330 -4.55 -0.59 2.03
CA PRO A 330 -5.01 0.66 1.41
C PRO A 330 -6.53 0.70 1.18
N THR A 331 -7.19 -0.44 0.96
CA THR A 331 -8.64 -0.47 0.73
C THR A 331 -9.46 0.04 1.91
N PRO A 332 -9.12 -0.22 3.19
CA PRO A 332 -9.77 0.42 4.32
C PRO A 332 -9.76 1.95 4.26
N TRP A 333 -8.67 2.56 3.79
CA TRP A 333 -8.60 4.01 3.58
C TRP A 333 -9.55 4.42 2.45
N ASN A 334 -9.38 3.81 1.27
CA ASN A 334 -10.09 4.21 0.06
C ASN A 334 -11.61 3.93 0.10
N ALA A 335 -12.01 2.80 0.68
CA ALA A 335 -13.38 2.32 0.77
C ALA A 335 -14.04 2.66 2.11
N SER A 336 -13.40 3.51 2.94
CA SER A 336 -13.97 3.92 4.22
C SER A 336 -15.34 4.55 4.01
N PRO A 337 -16.32 4.27 4.89
CA PRO A 337 -17.57 4.99 4.90
C PRO A 337 -17.40 6.36 5.56
N ARG A 338 -18.50 7.08 5.75
CA ARG A 338 -18.53 8.29 6.59
C ARG A 338 -18.04 7.97 8.00
N ASP A 339 -17.15 8.81 8.50
CA ASP A 339 -16.72 8.73 9.89
C ASP A 339 -17.74 9.39 10.84
N SER A 340 -17.46 9.37 12.14
CA SER A 340 -18.31 9.99 13.17
C SER A 340 -18.43 11.52 13.05
N ALA A 341 -17.59 12.18 12.25
CA ALA A 341 -17.71 13.60 11.91
C ALA A 341 -18.49 13.82 10.59
N GLY A 342 -18.99 12.75 9.96
CA GLY A 342 -19.73 12.79 8.71
C GLY A 342 -18.85 12.94 7.46
N THR A 343 -17.52 12.89 7.59
CA THR A 343 -16.61 13.07 6.45
C THR A 343 -16.60 11.79 5.61
N PRO A 344 -16.98 11.86 4.32
CA PRO A 344 -17.02 10.69 3.45
C PRO A 344 -15.61 10.16 3.17
N GLY A 345 -15.52 8.85 2.94
CA GLY A 345 -14.28 8.26 2.46
C GLY A 345 -14.07 8.47 0.95
N PRO A 346 -12.88 8.11 0.44
CA PRO A 346 -12.48 8.44 -0.93
C PRO A 346 -13.38 7.91 -2.04
N TYR A 347 -13.97 6.71 -1.91
CA TYR A 347 -14.89 6.19 -2.93
C TYR A 347 -16.17 7.01 -3.00
N GLU A 348 -16.74 7.33 -1.84
CA GLU A 348 -17.97 8.12 -1.78
C GLU A 348 -17.71 9.54 -2.28
N ASP A 349 -16.64 10.17 -1.82
CA ASP A 349 -16.22 11.53 -2.19
C ASP A 349 -15.94 11.66 -3.69
N ALA A 350 -15.21 10.70 -4.29
CA ALA A 350 -14.91 10.72 -5.71
C ALA A 350 -16.14 10.47 -6.61
N VAL A 351 -17.15 9.75 -6.10
CA VAL A 351 -18.38 9.45 -6.86
C VAL A 351 -19.42 10.56 -6.71
N GLN A 352 -19.48 11.19 -5.54
CA GLN A 352 -20.47 12.20 -5.21
C GLN A 352 -20.33 13.43 -6.12
N GLY A 353 -21.39 13.75 -6.84
CA GLY A 353 -21.45 14.94 -7.70
C GLY A 353 -20.61 14.86 -8.97
N GLN A 354 -19.99 13.71 -9.29
CA GLN A 354 -19.27 13.56 -10.55
C GLN A 354 -20.23 13.66 -11.75
N PRO A 355 -19.80 14.24 -12.89
CA PRO A 355 -20.59 14.22 -14.11
C PRO A 355 -20.74 12.81 -14.66
N ILE A 356 -21.86 12.57 -15.35
CA ILE A 356 -22.14 11.34 -16.09
C ILE A 356 -22.02 11.66 -17.58
N PHE A 357 -21.12 10.96 -18.26
CA PHE A 357 -20.88 11.06 -19.70
C PHE A 357 -21.55 9.91 -20.47
N GLU A 358 -22.04 8.90 -19.77
CA GLU A 358 -22.83 7.83 -20.35
C GLU A 358 -24.09 8.35 -21.08
N GLU A 359 -24.22 8.01 -22.36
CA GLU A 359 -25.35 8.42 -23.22
C GLU A 359 -26.55 7.46 -23.16
N ASN A 360 -26.52 6.44 -22.28
CA ASN A 360 -27.65 5.53 -22.11
C ASN A 360 -28.78 6.22 -21.32
N ASP A 361 -30.02 5.88 -21.67
CA ASP A 361 -31.19 6.30 -20.91
C ASP A 361 -31.24 5.65 -19.50
N ARG A 362 -32.21 6.06 -18.69
CA ARG A 362 -32.36 5.58 -17.31
C ARG A 362 -32.64 4.08 -17.22
N GLU A 363 -33.30 3.48 -18.21
CA GLU A 363 -33.64 2.06 -18.22
C GLU A 363 -32.42 1.19 -18.57
N HIS A 364 -31.52 1.72 -19.40
CA HIS A 364 -30.30 1.05 -19.87
C HIS A 364 -29.03 1.54 -19.17
N PHE A 365 -29.16 2.36 -18.14
CA PHE A 365 -28.05 2.97 -17.41
C PHE A 365 -27.15 1.90 -16.76
N LYS A 366 -25.87 1.93 -17.10
CA LYS A 366 -24.83 1.02 -16.59
C LYS A 366 -23.97 1.65 -15.50
N GLY A 367 -23.93 2.99 -15.43
CA GLY A 367 -23.09 3.74 -14.52
C GLY A 367 -21.60 3.59 -14.85
N ILE A 368 -21.23 3.57 -16.13
CA ILE A 368 -19.85 3.28 -16.56
C ILE A 368 -18.83 4.27 -15.98
N ASP A 369 -19.20 5.54 -15.82
CA ASP A 369 -18.31 6.56 -15.26
C ASP A 369 -18.08 6.34 -13.77
N ILE A 370 -19.14 6.04 -13.01
CA ILE A 370 -19.06 5.62 -11.60
C ILE A 370 -18.17 4.39 -11.45
N MET A 371 -18.40 3.42 -12.34
CA MET A 371 -17.68 2.17 -12.41
C MET A 371 -16.18 2.35 -12.73
N ARG A 372 -15.82 3.29 -13.60
CA ARG A 372 -14.43 3.65 -13.91
C ARG A 372 -13.78 4.35 -12.72
N THR A 373 -14.49 5.28 -12.07
CA THR A 373 -14.03 5.98 -10.87
C THR A 373 -13.67 5.03 -9.76
N VAL A 374 -14.58 4.15 -9.35
CA VAL A 374 -14.31 3.19 -8.26
C VAL A 374 -13.18 2.23 -8.64
N ARG A 375 -13.15 1.72 -9.89
CA ARG A 375 -12.08 0.83 -10.36
C ARG A 375 -10.72 1.49 -10.47
N SER A 376 -10.65 2.82 -10.64
CA SER A 376 -9.36 3.54 -10.71
C SER A 376 -8.55 3.42 -9.41
N PHE A 377 -9.24 3.23 -8.28
CA PHE A 377 -8.62 2.95 -6.99
C PHE A 377 -8.25 1.49 -6.75
N ASP A 378 -8.57 0.59 -7.70
CA ASP A 378 -8.34 -0.86 -7.62
C ASP A 378 -8.87 -1.48 -6.31
N PRO A 379 -10.20 -1.57 -6.10
CA PRO A 379 -10.77 -2.07 -4.85
C PRO A 379 -10.42 -3.52 -4.55
N CYS A 380 -10.00 -3.80 -3.31
CA CYS A 380 -9.76 -5.15 -2.81
C CYS A 380 -10.48 -5.36 -1.47
N LEU A 381 -11.77 -5.69 -1.52
CA LEU A 381 -12.60 -5.81 -0.31
C LEU A 381 -12.16 -6.89 0.70
N PRO A 382 -11.50 -8.01 0.32
CA PRO A 382 -10.86 -8.87 1.32
C PRO A 382 -9.82 -8.12 2.17
N CYS A 383 -9.06 -7.21 1.54
CA CYS A 383 -8.18 -6.29 2.25
C CYS A 383 -8.93 -5.12 2.92
N GLY A 384 -10.20 -4.89 2.61
CA GLY A 384 -11.01 -3.80 3.20
C GLY A 384 -11.55 -4.11 4.60
N VAL A 385 -11.69 -5.40 4.92
CA VAL A 385 -12.35 -5.88 6.16
C VAL A 385 -11.49 -6.90 6.92
N HIS A 386 -10.66 -7.68 6.22
CA HIS A 386 -9.81 -8.75 6.80
C HIS A 386 -10.56 -9.94 7.42
N MET A 387 -11.86 -9.83 7.63
CA MET A 387 -12.69 -10.89 8.20
C MET A 387 -13.63 -11.48 7.14
N TYR A 388 -13.72 -12.80 7.14
CA TYR A 388 -14.69 -13.58 6.38
C TYR A 388 -15.35 -14.56 7.35
N LEU A 389 -16.64 -14.41 7.62
CA LEU A 389 -17.34 -15.30 8.57
C LEU A 389 -17.77 -16.63 7.93
N GLY A 390 -17.86 -16.71 6.59
CA GLY A 390 -18.36 -17.89 5.87
C GLY A 390 -19.72 -18.40 6.38
N ASP A 391 -20.10 -19.61 5.98
CA ASP A 391 -21.08 -20.43 6.73
C ASP A 391 -20.32 -21.11 7.88
N GLY A 392 -20.09 -20.37 8.97
CA GLY A 392 -19.24 -20.82 10.07
C GLY A 392 -19.73 -22.14 10.70
N GLN A 393 -18.80 -23.06 10.98
CA GLN A 393 -19.01 -24.17 11.90
C GLN A 393 -18.65 -23.74 13.32
N THR A 394 -19.51 -24.07 14.29
CA THR A 394 -19.17 -23.98 15.72
C THR A 394 -17.97 -24.88 16.00
N LEU A 395 -16.87 -24.28 16.46
CA LEU A 395 -15.73 -25.03 16.99
C LEU A 395 -15.90 -25.15 18.51
N ASP A 396 -16.26 -26.34 18.97
CA ASP A 396 -16.18 -26.68 20.40
C ASP A 396 -14.71 -26.90 20.76
N LEU A 397 -14.09 -25.87 21.36
CA LEU A 397 -12.74 -25.93 21.89
C LEU A 397 -12.75 -26.71 23.22
N LEU A 398 -12.34 -27.98 23.16
CA LEU A 398 -12.09 -28.78 24.34
C LEU A 398 -10.60 -28.69 24.71
N HIS A 399 -10.28 -27.87 25.71
CA HIS A 399 -8.95 -27.88 26.31
C HIS A 399 -8.78 -29.16 27.14
N SER A 400 -8.09 -30.16 26.59
CA SER A 400 -7.64 -31.31 27.37
C SER A 400 -6.40 -30.91 28.20
N PRO A 401 -6.41 -31.04 29.54
CA PRO A 401 -5.26 -30.68 30.38
C PRO A 401 -4.08 -31.66 30.31
N THR A 402 -4.13 -32.70 29.48
CA THR A 402 -3.13 -33.78 29.48
C THR A 402 -2.79 -34.24 28.07
N GLN A 403 -1.77 -33.64 27.47
CA GLN A 403 -0.85 -34.38 26.61
C GLN A 403 0.53 -34.32 27.27
N SER A 404 0.76 -35.31 28.12
CA SER A 404 2.08 -35.65 28.65
C SER A 404 3.01 -36.04 27.49
N LEU A 405 4.17 -35.39 27.44
CA LEU A 405 5.40 -35.97 26.91
C LEU A 405 5.58 -37.38 27.50
N THR A 406 5.63 -38.41 26.66
CA THR A 406 6.52 -39.59 26.74
C THR A 406 6.08 -40.65 25.73
N GLY A 407 7.03 -41.19 24.97
CA GLY A 407 6.87 -42.46 24.26
C GLY A 407 7.87 -42.63 23.13
N GLU A 408 9.09 -43.05 23.50
CA GLU A 408 10.19 -43.70 22.75
C GLU A 408 10.30 -43.54 21.22
#